data_AF-Q3ZDJ1-F1
#
_entry.id   AF-Q3ZDJ1-F1
#
_cell.length_a   1.000
_cell.length_b   1.000
_cell.length_c   1.000
_cell.angle_alpha   90.00
_cell.angle_beta   90.00
_cell.angle_gamma   90.00
#
_symmetry.space_group_name_H-M   'P 1'
#
loop_
_entity.id
_entity.type
_entity.pdbx_description
1 polymer ?
#
loop_
_entity_poly.entity_id
_entity_poly.type
_entity_poly.pdbx_seq_one_letter_code
_entity_poly.pdbx_strand_id
1 'polypeptide(L)'
;KGAKEKGEKCPTKVTNQVFRHAKHNGAVYINKPKMRHYVHCYALHCLDSEQSNHLRRLYRERGENVGAWRQACYYPLVAIARENNWDIEGIFNRNEKLKIWYVPTKLRQLCHMERSKECP
;
A
#
# COMPACT_ATOMS: atom_id res chain seq x y z
N LYS A 1 -18.96 -9.47 7.77
CA LYS A 1 -20.17 -10.24 8.14
C LYS A 1 -20.14 -10.57 9.64
N GLY A 2 -19.18 -11.37 10.12
CA GLY A 2 -19.11 -11.77 11.54
C GLY A 2 -19.11 -10.70 12.65
N ALA A 3 -18.52 -9.50 12.49
CA ALA A 3 -18.55 -8.47 13.55
C ALA A 3 -19.91 -7.76 13.66
N LYS A 4 -20.57 -7.50 12.52
CA LYS A 4 -21.89 -6.86 12.48
C LYS A 4 -22.98 -7.77 13.04
N GLU A 5 -22.86 -9.08 12.81
CA GLU A 5 -23.78 -10.10 13.35
C GLU A 5 -23.68 -10.25 14.88
N LYS A 6 -22.57 -9.80 15.48
CA LYS A 6 -22.31 -9.90 16.93
C LYS A 6 -22.47 -8.58 17.69
N GLY A 7 -22.89 -7.50 17.02
CA GLY A 7 -22.98 -6.16 17.62
C GLY A 7 -21.62 -5.51 17.93
N GLU A 8 -20.52 -6.06 17.40
CA GLU A 8 -19.16 -5.54 17.63
C GLU A 8 -18.78 -4.47 16.60
N LYS A 9 -17.89 -3.54 17.00
CA LYS A 9 -17.36 -2.50 16.11
C LYS A 9 -16.65 -3.15 14.91
N CYS A 10 -17.24 -2.99 13.73
CA CYS A 10 -16.72 -3.60 12.51
C CYS A 10 -15.40 -2.91 12.10
N PRO A 11 -14.28 -3.65 11.92
CA PRO A 11 -13.03 -3.04 11.48
C PRO A 11 -13.17 -2.50 10.05
N THR A 12 -12.69 -1.28 9.83
CA THR A 12 -12.67 -0.63 8.51
C THR A 12 -11.32 -0.79 7.80
N LYS A 13 -10.29 -1.25 8.52
CA LYS A 13 -8.94 -1.53 8.02
C LYS A 13 -8.53 -2.97 8.33
N VAL A 14 -7.52 -3.49 7.62
CA VAL A 14 -6.91 -4.80 7.89
C VAL A 14 -6.19 -4.75 9.24
N THR A 15 -6.75 -5.43 10.23
CA THR A 15 -6.23 -5.51 11.61
C THR A 15 -5.56 -6.86 11.90
N ASN A 16 -4.98 -7.01 13.09
CA ASN A 16 -4.47 -8.31 13.57
C ASN A 16 -5.54 -9.41 13.57
N GLN A 17 -6.81 -9.07 13.77
CA GLN A 17 -7.91 -10.03 13.74
C GLN A 17 -8.08 -10.65 12.35
N VAL A 18 -7.91 -9.86 11.28
CA VAL A 18 -7.98 -10.35 9.90
C VAL A 18 -6.86 -11.36 9.63
N PHE A 19 -5.63 -11.08 10.06
CA PHE A 19 -4.51 -12.02 9.90
C PHE A 19 -4.69 -13.30 10.73
N ARG A 20 -5.21 -13.20 11.97
CA ARG A 20 -5.54 -14.38 12.79
C ARG A 20 -6.62 -15.23 12.14
N HIS A 21 -7.66 -14.59 11.61
CA HIS A 21 -8.74 -15.27 10.91
C HIS A 21 -8.23 -15.97 9.64
N ALA A 22 -7.38 -15.32 8.83
CA ALA A 22 -6.76 -15.95 7.67
C ALA A 22 -5.97 -17.21 8.04
N LYS A 23 -5.13 -17.14 9.09
CA LYS A 23 -4.38 -18.30 9.60
C LYS A 23 -5.32 -19.43 10.05
N HIS A 24 -6.38 -19.09 10.77
CA HIS A 24 -7.37 -20.07 11.24
C HIS A 24 -8.10 -20.78 10.09
N ASN A 25 -8.35 -20.09 8.98
CA ASN A 25 -9.01 -20.66 7.79
C ASN A 25 -8.01 -21.29 6.79
N GLY A 26 -6.82 -21.68 7.24
CA GLY A 26 -5.84 -22.38 6.39
C GLY A 26 -5.01 -21.50 5.44
N ALA A 27 -5.27 -20.19 5.38
CA ALA A 27 -4.49 -19.24 4.56
C ALA A 27 -3.18 -18.81 5.27
N VAL A 28 -2.39 -19.78 5.74
CA VAL A 28 -1.20 -19.58 6.58
C VAL A 28 -0.08 -18.78 5.90
N TYR A 29 -0.07 -18.76 4.55
CA TYR A 29 0.88 -17.98 3.76
C TYR A 29 0.63 -16.46 3.83
N ILE A 30 -0.56 -16.03 4.27
CA ILE A 30 -0.91 -14.62 4.49
C ILE A 30 -0.45 -14.21 5.89
N ASN A 31 0.63 -13.42 5.96
CA ASN A 31 1.16 -12.93 7.24
C ASN A 31 1.33 -11.41 7.24
N LYS A 32 1.16 -10.82 8.43
CA LYS A 32 1.20 -9.37 8.64
C LYS A 32 2.53 -8.72 8.21
N PRO A 33 3.71 -9.26 8.57
CA PRO A 33 4.99 -8.67 8.13
C PRO A 33 5.10 -8.60 6.61
N LYS A 34 4.88 -9.73 5.90
CA LYS A 34 4.95 -9.79 4.44
C LYS A 34 3.97 -8.84 3.79
N MET A 35 2.70 -8.85 4.21
CA MET A 35 1.69 -7.98 3.60
C MET A 35 2.05 -6.51 3.78
N ARG A 36 2.41 -6.08 5.00
CA ARG A 36 2.82 -4.69 5.28
C ARG A 36 4.01 -4.25 4.44
N HIS A 37 4.92 -5.17 4.14
CA HIS A 37 6.13 -4.88 3.39
C HIS A 37 5.88 -4.49 1.93
N TYR A 38 4.77 -4.94 1.35
CA TYR A 38 4.44 -4.74 -0.07
C TYR A 38 3.17 -3.90 -0.30
N VAL A 39 2.59 -3.29 0.74
CA VAL A 39 1.37 -2.47 0.60
C VAL A 39 1.56 -1.33 -0.40
N HIS A 40 2.71 -0.66 -0.43
CA HIS A 40 2.94 0.42 -1.40
C HIS A 40 3.06 -0.13 -2.83
N CYS A 41 3.68 -1.28 -3.05
CA CYS A 41 3.68 -1.91 -4.39
C CYS A 41 2.25 -2.23 -4.86
N TYR A 42 1.42 -2.75 -3.95
CA TYR A 42 0.00 -2.98 -4.23
C TYR A 42 -0.77 -1.68 -4.45
N ALA A 43 -0.46 -0.63 -3.71
CA ALA A 43 -1.04 0.70 -3.89
C ALA A 43 -0.73 1.25 -5.29
N LEU A 44 0.53 1.18 -5.73
CA LEU A 44 0.90 1.59 -7.08
C LEU A 44 0.09 0.83 -8.12
N HIS A 45 -0.01 -0.49 -8.00
CA HIS A 45 -0.81 -1.29 -8.94
C HIS A 45 -2.31 -0.91 -8.95
N CYS A 46 -2.87 -0.54 -7.79
CA CYS A 46 -4.28 -0.17 -7.68
C CYS A 46 -4.60 1.25 -8.17
N LEU A 47 -3.60 2.16 -8.14
CA LEU A 47 -3.74 3.54 -8.56
C LEU A 47 -3.33 3.73 -10.03
N ASP A 48 -2.30 3.02 -10.45
CA ASP A 48 -1.77 3.03 -11.82
C ASP A 48 -1.18 1.66 -12.18
N SER A 49 -2.05 0.82 -12.76
CA SER A 49 -1.66 -0.53 -13.16
C SER A 49 -0.67 -0.54 -14.32
N GLU A 50 -0.69 0.48 -15.18
CA GLU A 50 0.18 0.59 -16.34
C GLU A 50 1.61 0.91 -15.89
N GLN A 51 1.79 1.95 -15.08
CA GLN A 51 3.07 2.31 -14.49
C GLN A 51 3.63 1.16 -13.63
N SER A 52 2.77 0.48 -12.86
CA SER A 52 3.16 -0.70 -12.08
C SER A 52 3.69 -1.83 -12.96
N ASN A 53 3.00 -2.15 -14.06
CA ASN A 53 3.40 -3.19 -15.00
C ASN A 53 4.69 -2.82 -15.74
N HIS A 54 4.83 -1.56 -16.16
CA HIS A 54 6.05 -1.05 -16.78
C HIS A 54 7.24 -1.20 -15.83
N LEU A 55 7.11 -0.74 -14.58
CA LEU A 55 8.18 -0.83 -13.59
C LEU A 55 8.59 -2.29 -13.29
N ARG A 56 7.62 -3.20 -13.26
CA ARG A 56 7.89 -4.64 -13.12
C ARG A 56 8.69 -5.22 -14.29
N ARG A 57 8.37 -4.83 -15.53
CA ARG A 57 9.11 -5.27 -16.73
C ARG A 57 10.53 -4.71 -16.72
N LEU A 58 10.66 -3.41 -16.49
CA LEU A 58 11.95 -2.71 -16.45
C LEU A 58 12.94 -3.34 -15.46
N TYR A 59 12.49 -3.58 -14.23
CA TYR A 59 13.36 -4.17 -13.20
C TYR A 59 13.67 -5.66 -13.48
N ARG A 60 12.74 -6.40 -14.09
CA ARG A 60 12.99 -7.77 -14.54
C ARG A 60 14.05 -7.83 -15.64
N GLU A 61 13.94 -6.96 -16.65
CA GLU A 61 14.87 -6.90 -17.79
C GLU A 61 16.28 -6.48 -17.36
N ARG A 62 16.38 -5.63 -16.33
CA ARG A 62 17.67 -5.25 -15.73
C ARG A 62 18.27 -6.31 -14.79
N GLY A 63 17.58 -7.42 -14.54
CA GLY A 63 18.03 -8.45 -13.60
C GLY A 63 18.04 -7.98 -12.14
N GLU A 64 17.25 -6.96 -11.81
CA GLU A 64 17.21 -6.38 -10.47
C GLU A 64 16.49 -7.28 -9.46
N ASN A 65 16.95 -7.24 -8.21
CA ASN A 65 16.29 -7.99 -7.15
C ASN A 65 14.94 -7.36 -6.74
N VAL A 66 14.08 -8.16 -6.08
CA VAL A 66 12.77 -7.71 -5.60
C VAL A 66 12.87 -6.51 -4.65
N GLY A 67 13.95 -6.40 -3.89
CA GLY A 67 14.20 -5.26 -3.00
C GLY A 67 14.34 -3.95 -3.77
N ALA A 68 15.11 -3.93 -4.85
CA ALA A 68 15.31 -2.77 -5.71
C ALA A 68 13.99 -2.33 -6.36
N TRP A 69 13.25 -3.27 -6.97
CA TRP A 69 11.92 -3.00 -7.53
C TRP A 69 10.95 -2.45 -6.47
N ARG A 70 10.94 -3.06 -5.28
CA ARG A 70 10.08 -2.63 -4.17
C ARG A 70 10.39 -1.20 -3.75
N GLN A 71 11.66 -0.81 -3.66
CA GLN A 71 12.03 0.58 -3.33
C GLN A 71 11.60 1.53 -4.44
N ALA A 72 11.74 1.13 -5.70
CA ALA A 72 11.37 1.93 -6.85
C ALA A 72 9.87 2.27 -6.90
N CYS A 73 9.00 1.41 -6.36
CA CYS A 73 7.56 1.68 -6.28
C CYS A 73 7.19 2.93 -5.46
N TYR A 74 8.08 3.45 -4.60
CA TYR A 74 7.79 4.67 -3.84
C TYR A 74 7.76 5.93 -4.72
N TYR A 75 8.64 6.04 -5.71
CA TYR A 75 8.75 7.24 -6.55
C TYR A 75 7.44 7.62 -7.26
N PRO A 76 6.79 6.73 -8.04
CA PRO A 76 5.53 7.08 -8.70
C PRO A 76 4.39 7.36 -7.72
N LEU A 77 4.39 6.73 -6.54
CA LEU A 77 3.40 7.04 -5.51
C LEU A 77 3.57 8.43 -4.90
N VAL A 78 4.81 8.89 -4.75
CA VAL A 78 5.09 10.25 -4.28
C VAL A 78 4.68 11.27 -5.35
N ALA A 79 4.90 10.97 -6.64
CA ALA A 79 4.39 11.80 -7.75
C ALA A 79 2.86 11.89 -7.74
N ILE A 80 2.16 10.75 -7.61
CA ILE A 80 0.70 10.71 -7.46
C ILE A 80 0.24 11.54 -6.23
N ALA A 81 0.96 11.45 -5.11
CA ALA A 81 0.66 12.25 -3.93
C ALA A 81 0.80 13.76 -4.21
N ARG A 82 1.88 14.18 -4.89
CA ARG A 82 2.12 15.58 -5.27
C ARG A 82 0.98 16.13 -6.13
N GLU A 83 0.54 15.38 -7.14
CA GLU A 83 -0.58 15.73 -8.02
C GLU A 83 -1.94 15.81 -7.29
N ASN A 84 -2.02 15.20 -6.11
CA ASN A 84 -3.22 15.17 -5.26
C ASN A 84 -3.05 16.01 -3.99
N ASN A 85 -2.38 17.16 -4.08
CA ASN A 85 -2.18 18.10 -2.96
C ASN A 85 -1.55 17.44 -1.72
N TRP A 86 -0.69 16.44 -1.93
CA TRP A 86 -0.03 15.66 -0.88
C TRP A 86 -0.97 14.84 0.03
N ASP A 87 -2.23 14.65 -0.36
CA ASP A 87 -3.26 13.91 0.40
C ASP A 87 -3.16 12.40 0.18
N ILE A 88 -2.05 11.78 0.61
CA ILE A 88 -1.83 10.34 0.43
C ILE A 88 -2.83 9.47 1.22
N GLU A 89 -3.31 9.96 2.37
CA GLU A 89 -4.35 9.26 3.15
C GLU A 89 -5.69 9.28 2.41
N GLY A 90 -6.09 10.41 1.85
CA GLY A 90 -7.31 10.50 1.04
C GLY A 90 -7.22 9.70 -0.25
N ILE A 91 -6.06 9.66 -0.92
CA ILE A 91 -5.84 8.78 -2.10
C ILE A 91 -6.14 7.32 -1.74
N PHE A 92 -5.60 6.82 -0.61
CA PHE A 92 -5.87 5.47 -0.14
C PHE A 92 -7.34 5.26 0.19
N ASN A 93 -7.97 6.24 0.85
CA ASN A 93 -9.37 6.12 1.29
C ASN A 93 -10.39 6.20 0.16
N ARG A 94 -10.09 6.90 -0.95
CA ARG A 94 -10.95 7.00 -2.13
C ARG A 94 -10.94 5.74 -3.01
N ASN A 95 -9.88 4.92 -2.93
CA ASN A 95 -9.79 3.69 -3.72
C ASN A 95 -10.39 2.49 -2.97
N GLU A 96 -11.36 1.80 -3.59
CA GLU A 96 -12.09 0.69 -2.99
C GLU A 96 -11.21 -0.46 -2.47
N LYS A 97 -10.06 -0.72 -3.12
CA LYS A 97 -9.13 -1.77 -2.74
C LYS A 97 -8.12 -1.30 -1.68
N LEU A 98 -7.77 -0.02 -1.68
CA LEU A 98 -6.77 0.55 -0.77
C LEU A 98 -7.36 1.09 0.53
N LYS A 99 -8.66 1.42 0.57
CA LYS A 99 -9.31 1.99 1.76
C LYS A 99 -9.31 1.06 2.96
N ILE A 100 -9.01 -0.24 2.80
CA ILE A 100 -8.84 -1.18 3.91
C ILE A 100 -7.39 -1.26 4.41
N TRP A 101 -6.44 -0.68 3.70
CA TRP A 101 -5.03 -0.67 4.07
C TRP A 101 -4.67 0.61 4.82
N TYR A 102 -3.72 0.49 5.73
CA TYR A 102 -3.06 1.66 6.31
C TYR A 102 -1.97 2.14 5.35
N VAL A 103 -1.84 3.46 5.19
CA VAL A 103 -0.72 4.02 4.43
C VAL A 103 0.60 3.61 5.11
N PRO A 104 1.59 3.07 4.37
CA PRO A 104 2.88 2.72 4.93
C PRO A 104 3.61 3.93 5.50
N THR A 105 4.20 3.81 6.69
CA THR A 105 4.90 4.91 7.36
C THR A 105 6.00 5.51 6.48
N LYS A 106 6.77 4.67 5.79
CA LYS A 106 7.83 5.14 4.87
C LYS A 106 7.28 5.97 3.72
N LEU A 107 6.12 5.60 3.15
CA LEU A 107 5.48 6.38 2.09
C LEU A 107 5.07 7.76 2.60
N ARG A 108 4.41 7.84 3.77
CA ARG A 108 4.07 9.13 4.39
C ARG A 108 5.29 10.02 4.60
N GLN A 109 6.37 9.45 5.15
CA GLN A 109 7.62 10.18 5.40
C GLN A 109 8.22 10.73 4.11
N LEU A 110 8.23 9.95 3.03
CA LEU A 110 8.71 10.40 1.72
C LEU A 110 7.83 11.53 1.15
N CYS A 111 6.51 11.40 1.21
CA CYS A 111 5.60 12.47 0.79
C CYS A 111 5.83 13.76 1.59
N HIS A 112 5.98 13.68 2.91
CA HIS A 112 6.27 14.85 3.75
C HIS A 112 7.61 15.49 3.40
N MET A 113 8.64 14.68 3.20
CA MET A 113 9.99 15.15 2.86
C MET A 113 10.02 15.85 1.49
N GLU A 114 9.41 15.27 0.46
CA GLU A 114 9.36 15.91 -0.86
C GLU A 114 8.52 17.20 -0.84
N ARG A 115 7.37 17.19 -0.14
CA ARG A 115 6.56 18.41 0.04
C ARG A 115 7.35 19.55 0.68
N SER A 116 8.17 19.27 1.70
CA SER A 116 8.98 20.29 2.36
C SER A 116 10.07 20.89 1.47
N LYS A 117 10.51 20.20 0.41
CA LYS A 117 11.49 20.75 -0.55
C LYS A 117 10.85 21.71 -1.55
N GLU A 118 9.54 21.61 -1.77
CA GLU A 118 8.81 22.44 -2.74
C GLU A 118 8.29 23.75 -2.15
N CYS A 119 8.22 23.85 -0.82
CA CYS A 119 7.83 25.05 -0.10
C CYS A 119 8.99 25.46 0.82
N PRO A 120 9.99 26.20 0.29
CA PRO A 120 11.13 26.68 1.08
C PRO A 120 10.70 27.70 2.15
#